data_AF-A0A9E5FDZ8-F1
#
_entry.id   AF-A0A9E5FDZ8-F1
#
_cell.length_a   1.000
_cell.length_b   1.000
_cell.length_c   1.000
_cell.angle_alpha   90.00
_cell.angle_beta   90.00
_cell.angle_gamma   90.00
#
_symmetry.space_group_name_H-M   'P 1'
#
loop_
_entity.id
_entity.type
_entity.pdbx_description
1 polymer ?
#
loop_
_entity_poly.entity_id
_entity_poly.type
_entity_poly.pdbx_seq_one_letter_code
_entity_poly.pdbx_strand_id
1 'polypeptide(L)'
;MFQLHCQGCHQPAKAQGGYIMTSYESLLKAGDRSMAGVVPGQPDKSFLIDQIMPHGDKRGEMPRGADPLLAKDVELIRAWVAQGAKNDTPKNALDSIDA
;
A
#
# COMPACT_ATOMS: atom_id res chain seq x y z
N MET A 1 9.55 2.86 0.25
CA MET A 1 8.20 3.47 0.20
C MET A 1 7.26 2.84 1.22
N PHE A 2 6.74 1.63 1.00
CA PHE A 2 5.76 1.00 1.90
C PHE A 2 6.25 0.79 3.34
N GLN A 3 7.51 0.38 3.52
CA GLN A 3 8.09 0.19 4.85
C GLN A 3 8.12 1.47 5.68
N LEU A 4 8.41 2.61 5.03
CA LEU A 4 8.54 3.90 5.71
C LEU A 4 7.17 4.51 6.08
N HIS A 5 6.19 4.43 5.17
CA HIS A 5 4.95 5.18 5.33
C HIS A 5 3.74 4.35 5.80
N CYS A 6 3.79 3.02 5.66
CA CYS A 6 2.61 2.18 5.84
C CYS A 6 2.80 1.10 6.90
N GLN A 7 3.96 0.43 6.91
CA GLN A 7 4.17 -0.75 7.75
C GLN A 7 4.17 -0.47 9.25
N GLY A 8 4.34 0.79 9.71
CA GLY A 8 4.20 1.12 11.12
C GLY A 8 2.82 0.79 11.73
N CYS A 9 1.76 0.79 10.90
CA CYS A 9 0.39 0.49 11.29
C CYS A 9 -0.30 -0.60 10.46
N HIS A 10 0.38 -1.14 9.43
CA HIS A 10 -0.12 -2.18 8.54
C HIS A 10 0.84 -3.38 8.51
N GLN A 11 1.06 -3.94 9.70
CA GLN A 11 1.97 -5.08 9.94
C GLN A 11 1.32 -6.11 10.87
N PRO A 12 1.77 -7.38 10.89
CA PRO A 12 1.05 -8.46 11.59
C PRO A 12 0.75 -8.18 13.07
N ALA A 13 1.68 -7.56 13.79
CA ALA A 13 1.48 -7.21 15.20
C ALA A 13 0.62 -5.95 15.42
N LYS A 14 0.34 -5.18 14.36
CA LYS A 14 -0.51 -3.99 14.40
C LYS A 14 -1.19 -3.81 13.04
N ALA A 15 -2.27 -4.54 12.81
CA ALA A 15 -2.98 -4.64 11.55
C ALA A 15 -4.17 -3.65 11.50
N GLN A 16 -3.91 -2.34 11.43
CA GLN A 16 -5.00 -1.36 11.42
C GLN A 16 -5.89 -1.55 10.18
N GLY A 17 -7.20 -1.62 10.41
CA GLY A 17 -8.18 -1.91 9.35
C GLY A 17 -7.98 -3.28 8.69
N GLY A 18 -7.36 -4.25 9.40
CA GLY A 18 -7.13 -5.61 8.93
C GLY A 18 -6.15 -5.73 7.76
N TYR A 19 -5.53 -4.63 7.33
CA TYR A 19 -4.70 -4.59 6.13
C TYR A 19 -3.21 -4.71 6.46
N ILE A 20 -2.52 -5.65 5.81
CA ILE A 20 -1.11 -6.00 6.04
C ILE A 20 -0.31 -5.74 4.77
N MET A 21 0.80 -5.00 4.89
CA MET A 21 1.64 -4.59 3.75
C MET A 21 3.09 -5.08 3.88
N THR A 22 3.32 -6.10 4.70
CA THR A 22 4.67 -6.65 4.97
C THR A 22 5.06 -7.78 4.02
N SER A 23 4.13 -8.31 3.21
CA SER A 23 4.46 -9.21 2.11
C SER A 23 3.73 -8.80 0.83
N TYR A 24 4.26 -9.23 -0.31
CA TYR A 24 3.62 -8.98 -1.60
C TYR A 24 2.20 -9.56 -1.65
N GLU A 25 2.02 -10.79 -1.16
CA GLU A 25 0.72 -11.46 -1.15
C GLU A 25 -0.30 -10.73 -0.25
N SER A 26 0.14 -10.22 0.90
CA SER A 26 -0.74 -9.51 1.82
C SER A 26 -1.14 -8.14 1.27
N LEU A 27 -0.22 -7.46 0.58
CA LEU A 27 -0.46 -6.16 -0.06
C LEU A 27 -1.62 -6.20 -1.06
N LEU A 28 -1.80 -7.31 -1.78
CA LEU A 28 -2.90 -7.49 -2.73
C LEU A 28 -4.25 -7.75 -2.05
N LYS A 29 -4.25 -8.32 -0.84
CA LYS A 29 -5.46 -8.78 -0.15
C LYS A 29 -6.30 -7.61 0.37
N ALA A 30 -7.57 -7.92 0.64
CA ALA A 30 -8.45 -7.05 1.38
C ALA A 30 -8.05 -6.97 2.86
N GLY A 31 -8.32 -5.83 3.49
CA GLY A 31 -8.34 -5.73 4.96
C GLY A 31 -9.74 -6.04 5.51
N ASP A 32 -10.16 -5.30 6.54
CA ASP A 32 -11.50 -5.39 7.12
C ASP A 32 -12.59 -4.92 6.14
N ARG A 33 -12.22 -4.13 5.14
CA ARG A 33 -13.09 -3.76 4.02
C ARG A 33 -13.02 -4.84 2.95
N SER A 34 -14.15 -5.24 2.38
CA SER A 34 -14.23 -6.27 1.32
C SER A 34 -13.61 -5.87 -0.03
N MET A 35 -12.90 -4.74 -0.10
CA MET A 35 -12.20 -4.28 -1.30
C MET A 35 -10.73 -4.71 -1.24
N ALA A 36 -10.20 -5.19 -2.35
CA ALA A 36 -8.80 -5.56 -2.45
C ALA A 36 -7.90 -4.34 -2.24
N GLY A 37 -6.83 -4.51 -1.45
CA GLY A 37 -5.85 -3.45 -1.22
C GLY A 37 -5.20 -3.00 -2.53
N VAL A 38 -4.70 -3.94 -3.32
CA VAL A 38 -4.13 -3.67 -4.64
C VAL A 38 -4.71 -4.64 -5.66
N VAL A 39 -5.22 -4.10 -6.77
CA VAL A 39 -5.68 -4.84 -7.93
C VAL A 39 -4.68 -4.60 -9.07
N PRO A 40 -3.82 -5.58 -9.41
CA PRO A 40 -2.86 -5.47 -10.50
C PRO A 40 -3.49 -4.96 -11.80
N GLY A 41 -2.90 -3.91 -12.38
CA GLY A 41 -3.37 -3.29 -13.62
C GLY A 41 -4.60 -2.40 -13.49
N GLN A 42 -5.21 -2.30 -12.30
CA GLN A 42 -6.44 -1.55 -12.07
C GLN A 42 -6.29 -0.60 -10.86
N PRO A 43 -5.57 0.52 -11.00
CA PRO A 43 -5.35 1.48 -9.92
C PRO A 43 -6.66 2.00 -9.32
N ASP A 44 -7.65 2.29 -10.17
CA ASP A 44 -8.94 2.86 -9.73
C ASP A 44 -9.84 1.83 -9.01
N LYS A 45 -9.48 0.54 -9.04
CA LYS A 45 -10.12 -0.52 -8.25
C LYS A 45 -9.30 -0.94 -7.03
N SER A 46 -8.14 -0.32 -6.82
CA SER A 46 -7.24 -0.63 -5.72
C SER A 46 -7.56 0.25 -4.53
N PHE A 47 -8.03 -0.35 -3.44
CA PHE A 47 -8.45 0.41 -2.26
C PHE A 47 -7.28 1.20 -1.65
N LEU A 48 -6.05 0.70 -1.74
CA LEU A 48 -4.86 1.43 -1.33
C LEU A 48 -4.75 2.80 -2.02
N ILE A 49 -5.02 2.87 -3.34
CA ILE A 49 -4.91 4.12 -4.11
C ILE A 49 -5.97 5.11 -3.65
N ASP A 50 -7.21 4.65 -3.50
CA ASP A 50 -8.32 5.44 -2.98
C ASP A 50 -8.00 6.07 -1.61
N GLN A 51 -7.34 5.31 -0.73
CA GLN A 51 -7.02 5.78 0.63
C GLN A 51 -5.87 6.80 0.69
N ILE A 52 -4.93 6.79 -0.26
CA ILE A 52 -3.76 7.69 -0.24
C ILE A 52 -3.95 8.93 -1.12
N MET A 53 -4.89 8.92 -2.06
CA MET A 53 -5.14 10.04 -2.95
C MET A 53 -6.10 11.07 -2.33
N PRO A 54 -5.96 12.36 -2.66
CA PRO A 54 -6.95 13.37 -2.28
C PRO A 54 -8.27 13.19 -3.06
N HIS A 55 -9.37 13.59 -2.44
CA HIS A 55 -10.72 13.55 -3.01
C HIS A 55 -11.37 14.93 -2.93
N GLY A 56 -11.34 15.67 -4.03
CA GLY A 56 -11.71 17.09 -4.05
C GLY A 56 -10.83 17.89 -3.10
N ASP A 57 -11.43 18.66 -2.20
CA ASP A 57 -10.71 19.46 -1.21
C ASP A 57 -10.24 18.66 0.03
N LYS A 58 -10.51 17.35 0.07
CA LYS A 58 -10.11 16.47 1.17
C LYS A 58 -8.77 15.81 0.87
N ARG A 59 -7.87 15.81 1.86
CA ARG A 59 -6.65 15.00 1.85
C ARG A 59 -6.97 13.49 1.84
N GLY A 60 -6.02 12.67 1.42
CA GLY A 60 -6.10 11.22 1.57
C GLY A 60 -6.29 10.81 3.04
N GLU A 61 -7.02 9.71 3.26
CA GLU A 61 -7.26 9.16 4.60
C GLU A 61 -6.00 8.55 5.21
N MET A 62 -5.06 8.11 4.35
CA MET A 62 -3.77 7.53 4.74
C MET A 62 -2.59 8.39 4.27
N PRO A 63 -1.53 8.50 5.08
CA PRO A 63 -1.37 7.92 6.42
C PRO A 63 -2.20 8.65 7.50
N ARG A 64 -2.84 7.88 8.41
CA ARG A 64 -3.58 8.47 9.53
C ARG A 64 -2.64 9.08 10.57
N GLY A 65 -2.96 10.30 11.01
CA GLY A 65 -2.18 10.99 12.05
C GLY A 65 -0.81 11.50 11.60
N ALA A 66 -0.51 11.44 10.30
CA ALA A 66 0.65 12.07 9.69
C ALA A 66 0.22 12.94 8.49
N ASP A 67 1.20 13.60 7.88
CA ASP A 67 1.00 14.31 6.63
C ASP A 67 0.67 13.34 5.49
N PRO A 68 -0.16 13.76 4.52
CA PRO A 68 -0.39 12.98 3.31
C PRO A 68 0.91 12.68 2.57
N LEU A 69 0.91 11.59 1.78
CA LEU A 69 2.02 11.33 0.87
C LEU A 69 2.18 12.49 -0.13
N LEU A 70 3.42 12.71 -0.57
CA LEU A 70 3.68 13.65 -1.65
C LEU A 70 2.99 13.15 -2.93
N ALA A 71 2.51 14.08 -3.76
CA ALA A 71 1.85 13.74 -5.02
C ALA A 71 2.68 12.77 -5.87
N LYS A 72 4.00 12.98 -5.95
CA LYS A 72 4.95 12.10 -6.65
C LYS A 72 4.96 10.66 -6.12
N ASP A 73 4.76 10.47 -4.81
CA ASP A 73 4.81 9.15 -4.18
C ASP A 73 3.49 8.41 -4.44
N VAL A 74 2.37 9.14 -4.40
CA VAL A 74 1.05 8.63 -4.82
C VAL A 74 1.08 8.22 -6.29
N GLU A 75 1.60 9.08 -7.16
CA GLU A 75 1.74 8.80 -8.60
C GLU A 75 2.63 7.60 -8.86
N LEU A 76 3.75 7.47 -8.13
CA LEU A 76 4.65 6.32 -8.24
C LEU A 76 3.94 5.01 -7.89
N ILE A 77 3.20 4.97 -6.77
CA ILE A 77 2.43 3.80 -6.38
C ILE A 77 1.34 3.50 -7.41
N ARG A 78 0.62 4.53 -7.87
CA ARG A 78 -0.44 4.40 -8.88
C ARG A 78 0.10 3.85 -10.20
N ALA A 79 1.25 4.34 -10.65
CA ALA A 79 1.92 3.88 -11.87
C ALA A 79 2.39 2.43 -11.74
N TRP A 80 2.97 2.05 -10.60
CA TRP A 80 3.34 0.66 -10.32
C TRP A 80 2.13 -0.28 -10.37
N VAL A 81 0.99 0.11 -9.78
CA VAL A 81 -0.25 -0.67 -9.89
C VAL A 81 -0.72 -0.78 -11.34
N ALA A 82 -0.69 0.31 -12.10
CA ALA A 82 -1.07 0.33 -13.52
C ALA A 82 -0.20 -0.60 -14.38
N GLN A 83 1.08 -0.74 -14.03
CA GLN A 83 2.04 -1.63 -14.69
C GLN A 83 1.88 -3.12 -14.29
N GLY A 84 0.84 -3.45 -13.53
CA GLY A 84 0.54 -4.81 -13.11
C GLY A 84 1.05 -5.15 -11.72
N ALA A 85 1.42 -4.15 -10.91
CA ALA A 85 1.84 -4.32 -9.52
C ALA A 85 2.85 -5.46 -9.33
N LYS A 86 3.84 -5.60 -10.22
CA LYS A 86 4.73 -6.77 -10.22
C LYS A 86 5.59 -6.79 -8.95
N ASN A 87 5.78 -7.99 -8.40
CA ASN A 87 6.77 -8.21 -7.37
C ASN A 87 8.18 -8.21 -7.99
N ASP A 88 8.90 -7.12 -7.82
CA ASP A 88 10.29 -6.93 -8.27
C ASP A 88 11.29 -7.04 -7.11
N THR A 89 10.86 -7.56 -5.95
CA THR A 89 11.75 -7.79 -4.80
C THR A 89 12.93 -8.65 -5.24
N PRO A 90 14.16 -8.13 -5.16
CA PRO A 90 15.33 -8.91 -5.57
C PRO A 90 15.55 -10.05 -4.59
N LYS A 91 16.06 -11.18 -5.07
CA LYS A 91 16.21 -12.40 -4.25
C LYS A 91 17.00 -12.16 -2.96
N ASN A 92 18.04 -11.33 -3.02
CA ASN A 92 18.86 -10.96 -1.86
C ASN A 92 18.13 -10.10 -0.80
N ALA A 93 16.97 -9.52 -1.13
CA ALA A 93 16.14 -8.80 -0.17
C ALA A 93 15.15 -9.73 0.56
N LEU A 94 14.98 -10.97 0.11
CA LEU A 94 14.21 -12.00 0.82
C LEU A 94 15.06 -12.67 1.91
N ASP A 95 16.35 -12.85 1.66
CA ASP A 95 17.27 -13.56 2.54
C ASP A 95 17.62 -12.78 3.83
N SER A 96 17.25 -11.51 3.95
CA SER A 96 17.62 -10.63 5.07
C SER A 96 16.55 -10.46 6.15
N ILE A 97 15.45 -11.21 6.09
CA ILE A 97 14.36 -11.14 7.07
C ILE A 97 14.40 -12.30 8.10
N ASP A 98 15.22 -13.33 7.87
CA ASP A 98 15.35 -14.49 8.76
C ASP A 98 16.57 -14.40 9.72
N ALA A 99 16.75 -13.26 10.41
CA ALA A 99 17.76 -13.10 11.45
C ALA A 99 17.19 -12.55 12.76
#